data_AF-A0A3E1Q6Y9-F1
#
_entry.id   AF-A0A3E1Q6Y9-F1
#
_cell.length_a   1.000
_cell.length_b   1.000
_cell.length_c   1.000
_cell.angle_alpha   90.00
_cell.angle_beta   90.00
_cell.angle_gamma   90.00
#
_symmetry.space_group_name_H-M   'P 1'
#
loop_
_entity.id
_entity.type
_entity.pdbx_description
1 polymer ?
#
loop_
_entity_poly.entity_id
_entity_poly.type
_entity_poly.pdbx_seq_one_letter_code
_entity_poly.pdbx_strand_id
1 'polypeptide(L)'
;MKQKEFIATVLPFKDKLYRLAKRILVSGDEAEDAVQEVYLKLWKGRNKISNYKNPEAFAVTMTKNYCLDRLKSKQASNLKIVHSNYKTSENIEKKIEANDGVQLVFRIMETLPEQQRIILQLRDVEQFEFSEIAKMLDSTETAVRVNLSRARKAVREELIKKHNYGIS
;
A
#
# COMPACT_ATOMS: atom_id res chain seq x y z
N MET A 1 1.05 26.79 -8.27
CA MET A 1 1.84 26.45 -7.06
C MET A 1 3.33 26.54 -7.34
N LYS A 2 4.12 27.21 -6.47
CA LYS A 2 5.59 27.31 -6.59
C LYS A 2 6.30 26.05 -6.05
N GLN A 3 7.58 25.84 -6.38
CA GLN A 3 8.35 24.66 -5.95
C GLN A 3 8.38 24.46 -4.44
N LYS A 4 8.71 25.51 -3.69
CA LYS A 4 8.80 25.47 -2.22
C LYS A 4 7.47 25.07 -1.56
N GLU A 5 6.37 25.58 -2.11
CA GLU A 5 5.01 25.32 -1.64
C GLU A 5 4.57 23.87 -1.92
N PHE A 6 4.92 23.35 -3.10
CA PHE A 6 4.71 21.94 -3.45
C PHE A 6 5.44 21.00 -2.49
N ILE A 7 6.74 21.27 -2.26
CA ILE A 7 7.58 20.46 -1.39
C ILE A 7 7.01 20.44 0.03
N ALA A 8 6.64 21.60 0.56
CA ALA A 8 6.02 21.71 1.89
C ALA A 8 4.68 20.97 1.99
N THR A 9 3.90 20.92 0.90
CA THR A 9 2.62 20.21 0.86
C THR A 9 2.80 18.70 0.77
N VAL A 10 3.74 18.22 -0.05
CA VAL A 10 3.82 16.81 -0.47
C VAL A 10 4.82 15.98 0.33
N LEU A 11 5.94 16.56 0.80
CA LEU A 11 6.93 15.83 1.59
C LEU A 11 6.36 15.18 2.86
N PRO A 12 5.42 15.80 3.61
CA PRO A 12 4.82 15.15 4.77
C PRO A 12 4.14 13.81 4.44
N PHE A 13 3.77 13.58 3.18
CA PHE A 13 3.10 12.35 2.76
C PHE A 13 4.09 11.21 2.47
N LYS A 14 5.39 11.50 2.34
CA LYS A 14 6.42 10.56 1.84
C LYS A 14 6.33 9.18 2.48
N ASP A 15 6.40 9.13 3.81
CA ASP A 15 6.49 7.86 4.52
C ASP A 15 5.19 7.07 4.41
N LYS A 16 4.05 7.76 4.38
CA LYS A 16 2.73 7.16 4.16
C LYS A 16 2.59 6.58 2.76
N LEU A 17 3.01 7.33 1.73
CA LEU A 17 2.99 6.83 0.35
C LEU A 17 3.92 5.62 0.20
N TYR A 18 5.11 5.67 0.81
CA TYR A 18 6.05 4.57 0.79
C TYR A 18 5.52 3.33 1.50
N ARG A 19 4.95 3.44 2.71
CA ARG A 19 4.35 2.31 3.42
C ARG A 19 3.21 1.67 2.62
N LEU A 20 2.38 2.48 1.97
CA LEU A 20 1.32 1.98 1.10
C LEU A 20 1.88 1.28 -0.14
N ALA A 21 2.87 1.88 -0.80
CA ALA A 21 3.53 1.27 -1.96
C ALA A 21 4.18 -0.07 -1.59
N LYS A 22 4.90 -0.13 -0.47
CA LYS A 22 5.51 -1.35 0.08
C LYS A 22 4.47 -2.40 0.48
N ARG A 23 3.24 -1.99 0.82
CA ARG A 23 2.15 -2.92 1.11
C ARG A 23 1.59 -3.60 -0.14
N ILE A 24 1.66 -2.91 -1.28
CA ILE A 24 1.09 -3.38 -2.56
C ILE A 24 2.15 -4.08 -3.40
N LEU A 25 3.37 -3.54 -3.47
CA LEU A 25 4.48 -4.01 -4.29
C LEU A 25 5.36 -4.99 -3.52
N VAL A 26 6.13 -5.80 -4.26
CA VAL A 26 6.91 -6.90 -3.68
C VAL A 26 8.28 -6.45 -3.19
N SER A 27 8.92 -5.51 -3.89
CA SER A 27 10.27 -5.02 -3.57
C SER A 27 10.25 -3.62 -2.96
N GLY A 28 11.22 -3.34 -2.06
CA GLY A 28 11.49 -2.00 -1.53
C GLY A 28 11.83 -1.01 -2.64
N ASP A 29 12.69 -1.40 -3.58
CA ASP A 29 13.08 -0.57 -4.73
C ASP A 29 11.85 -0.19 -5.59
N GLU A 30 10.95 -1.15 -5.84
CA GLU A 30 9.72 -0.89 -6.61
C GLU A 30 8.81 0.10 -5.88
N ALA A 31 8.77 0.05 -4.55
CA ALA A 31 8.02 1.00 -3.74
C ALA A 31 8.63 2.40 -3.78
N GLU A 32 9.97 2.52 -3.72
CA GLU A 32 10.65 3.81 -3.87
C GLU A 32 10.40 4.42 -5.25
N ASP A 33 10.58 3.65 -6.32
CA ASP A 33 10.28 4.07 -7.69
C ASP A 33 8.84 4.57 -7.82
N ALA A 34 7.88 3.84 -7.22
CA ALA A 34 6.47 4.20 -7.28
C ALA A 34 6.19 5.54 -6.61
N VAL A 35 6.78 5.81 -5.45
CA VAL A 35 6.65 7.10 -4.77
C VAL A 35 7.26 8.22 -5.61
N GLN A 36 8.43 8.00 -6.21
CA GLN A 36 9.09 8.97 -7.08
C GLN A 36 8.22 9.30 -8.32
N GLU A 37 7.67 8.30 -8.99
CA GLU A 37 6.80 8.51 -10.15
C GLU A 37 5.51 9.25 -9.78
N VAL A 38 4.93 8.94 -8.61
CA VAL A 38 3.77 9.68 -8.08
C VAL A 38 4.12 11.15 -7.81
N TYR A 39 5.29 11.44 -7.26
CA TYR A 39 5.76 12.82 -7.07
C TYR A 39 5.92 13.56 -8.39
N LEU A 40 6.47 12.92 -9.42
CA LEU A 40 6.56 13.52 -10.75
C LEU A 40 5.17 13.83 -11.33
N LYS A 41 4.20 12.93 -11.16
CA LYS A 41 2.80 13.16 -11.58
C LYS A 41 2.13 14.29 -10.81
N LEU A 42 2.29 14.31 -9.49
CA LEU A 42 1.84 15.41 -8.63
C LEU A 42 2.46 16.73 -9.07
N TRP A 43 3.76 16.77 -9.34
CA TRP A 43 4.46 17.97 -9.79
C TRP A 43 3.95 18.49 -11.15
N LYS A 44 3.73 17.59 -12.11
CA LYS A 44 3.10 17.92 -13.41
C LYS A 44 1.69 18.49 -13.21
N GLY A 45 0.92 17.94 -12.26
CA GLY A 45 -0.43 18.36 -11.90
C GLY A 45 -0.54 19.47 -10.84
N ARG A 46 0.57 20.07 -10.39
CA ARG A 46 0.63 20.89 -9.17
C ARG A 46 -0.33 22.07 -9.10
N ASN A 47 -0.76 22.60 -10.25
CA ASN A 47 -1.73 23.70 -10.30
C ASN A 47 -3.14 23.27 -9.88
N LYS A 48 -3.44 21.97 -9.92
CA LYS A 48 -4.72 21.40 -9.47
C LYS A 48 -4.67 20.94 -8.02
N ILE A 49 -3.50 20.62 -7.47
CA ILE A 49 -3.31 20.12 -6.10
C ILE A 49 -3.94 21.06 -5.07
N SER A 50 -3.71 22.37 -5.24
CA SER A 50 -4.23 23.43 -4.36
C SER A 50 -5.77 23.46 -4.30
N ASN A 51 -6.46 22.88 -5.29
CA ASN A 51 -7.92 22.88 -5.38
C ASN A 51 -8.55 21.64 -4.75
N TYR A 52 -7.77 20.62 -4.38
CA TYR A 52 -8.31 19.44 -3.71
C TYR A 52 -8.52 19.72 -2.22
N LYS A 53 -9.70 19.34 -1.70
CA LYS A 53 -10.01 19.44 -0.26
C LYS A 53 -9.03 18.66 0.61
N ASN A 54 -8.53 17.53 0.12
CA ASN A 54 -7.52 16.72 0.79
C ASN A 54 -6.43 16.29 -0.22
N PRO A 55 -5.31 17.04 -0.33
CA PRO A 55 -4.17 16.70 -1.18
C PRO A 55 -3.51 15.37 -0.81
N GLU A 56 -3.53 15.00 0.46
CA GLU A 56 -2.96 13.74 0.95
C GLU A 56 -3.76 12.55 0.41
N ALA A 57 -5.09 12.61 0.55
CA ALA A 57 -5.97 11.55 0.04
C ALA A 57 -5.84 11.36 -1.47
N PHE A 58 -5.63 12.46 -2.20
CA PHE A 58 -5.36 12.43 -3.63
C PHE A 58 -4.02 11.74 -3.96
N ALA A 59 -2.95 12.07 -3.24
CA ALA A 59 -1.64 11.44 -3.40
C ALA A 59 -1.68 9.93 -3.07
N VAL A 60 -2.40 9.55 -2.02
CA VAL A 60 -2.64 8.16 -1.63
C VAL A 60 -3.38 7.38 -2.72
N THR A 61 -4.45 7.97 -3.28
CA THR A 61 -5.22 7.37 -4.38
C THR A 61 -4.34 7.12 -5.61
N MET A 62 -3.53 8.12 -5.99
CA MET A 62 -2.60 7.97 -7.13
C MET A 62 -1.54 6.91 -6.87
N THR A 63 -1.01 6.84 -5.65
CA THR A 63 -0.02 5.83 -5.27
C THR A 63 -0.61 4.43 -5.37
N LYS A 64 -1.79 4.21 -4.79
CA LYS A 64 -2.50 2.93 -4.88
C LYS A 64 -2.76 2.54 -6.33
N ASN A 65 -3.31 3.44 -7.16
CA ASN A 65 -3.60 3.12 -8.56
C ASN A 65 -2.32 2.78 -9.34
N TYR A 66 -1.26 3.58 -9.18
CA TYR A 66 0.02 3.31 -9.84
C TYR A 66 0.61 1.95 -9.45
N CYS A 67 0.58 1.61 -8.16
CA CYS A 67 1.10 0.33 -7.68
C CYS A 67 0.28 -0.85 -8.22
N LEU A 68 -1.05 -0.75 -8.24
CA LEU A 68 -1.91 -1.79 -8.81
C LEU A 68 -1.70 -1.98 -10.31
N ASP A 69 -1.53 -0.90 -11.05
CA ASP A 69 -1.26 -0.96 -12.49
C ASP A 69 0.10 -1.61 -12.77
N ARG A 70 1.13 -1.27 -11.98
CA ARG A 70 2.47 -1.89 -12.07
C ARG A 70 2.40 -3.38 -11.75
N LEU A 71 1.65 -3.78 -10.71
CA LEU A 71 1.46 -5.18 -10.33
C LEU A 71 0.77 -5.99 -11.43
N LYS A 72 -0.32 -5.45 -12.01
CA LYS A 72 -1.02 -6.07 -13.15
C LYS A 72 -0.12 -6.20 -14.39
N SER A 73 0.66 -5.17 -14.70
CA SER A 73 1.61 -5.19 -15.82
C SER A 73 2.72 -6.22 -15.62
N LYS A 74 3.22 -6.34 -14.39
CA LYS A 74 4.21 -7.38 -14.01
C LYS A 74 3.63 -8.79 -14.12
N GLN A 75 2.39 -9.00 -13.68
CA GLN A 75 1.70 -10.29 -13.88
C GLN A 75 1.54 -10.61 -15.37
N ALA A 76 1.12 -9.64 -16.18
CA ALA A 76 0.96 -9.82 -17.63
C ALA A 76 2.30 -10.08 -18.36
N SER A 77 3.39 -9.43 -17.94
CA SER A 77 4.73 -9.69 -18.50
C SER A 77 5.32 -11.00 -18.01
N ASN A 78 5.14 -11.38 -16.74
CA ASN A 78 5.53 -12.69 -16.23
C ASN A 78 4.81 -13.83 -16.97
N LEU A 79 3.52 -13.69 -17.25
CA LEU A 79 2.78 -14.66 -18.08
C LEU A 79 3.37 -14.81 -19.49
N LYS A 80 3.95 -13.74 -20.06
CA LYS A 80 4.70 -13.80 -21.33
C LYS A 80 6.10 -14.43 -21.16
N ILE A 81 6.75 -14.19 -20.02
CA ILE A 81 8.08 -14.71 -19.69
C ILE A 81 8.03 -16.18 -19.25
N VAL A 82 6.89 -16.74 -18.84
CA VAL A 82 6.76 -18.18 -18.55
C VAL A 82 6.99 -19.07 -19.80
N HIS A 83 7.05 -18.50 -21.01
CA HIS A 83 7.59 -19.17 -22.21
C HIS A 83 9.11 -19.04 -22.41
N SER A 84 9.83 -18.40 -21.49
CA SER A 84 11.28 -18.24 -21.49
C SER A 84 11.81 -18.19 -20.04
N ASN A 85 12.24 -19.34 -19.54
CA ASN A 85 12.75 -19.57 -18.19
C ASN A 85 13.74 -18.49 -17.71
N TYR A 86 13.35 -17.69 -16.71
CA TYR A 86 14.29 -17.09 -15.75
C TYR A 86 13.66 -17.03 -14.35
N LYS A 87 14.37 -17.60 -13.36
CA LYS A 87 14.07 -17.47 -11.94
C LYS A 87 14.46 -16.06 -11.48
N THR A 88 13.50 -15.33 -10.93
CA THR A 88 13.74 -14.04 -10.27
C THR A 88 14.41 -14.28 -8.91
N SER A 89 15.56 -13.64 -8.70
CA SER A 89 16.27 -13.60 -7.43
C SER A 89 15.42 -12.92 -6.35
N GLU A 90 15.16 -13.64 -5.26
CA GLU A 90 14.57 -13.09 -4.04
C GLU A 90 15.54 -12.07 -3.44
N ASN A 91 15.16 -10.78 -3.45
CA ASN A 91 15.87 -9.77 -2.68
C ASN A 91 15.50 -9.96 -1.20
N ILE A 92 16.41 -10.62 -0.49
CA ILE A 92 16.40 -10.73 0.97
C ILE A 92 16.78 -9.36 1.52
N GLU A 93 15.79 -8.52 1.80
CA GLU A 93 16.05 -7.25 2.48
C GLU A 93 15.82 -7.33 3.99
N LYS A 94 16.79 -6.72 4.66
CA LYS A 94 17.17 -6.86 6.06
C LYS A 94 16.08 -6.44 7.05
N LYS A 95 16.07 -7.21 8.15
CA LYS A 95 15.40 -6.94 9.42
C LYS A 95 15.56 -5.47 9.84
N ILE A 96 14.44 -4.75 9.86
CA ILE A 96 14.21 -3.73 10.87
C ILE A 96 13.74 -4.51 12.09
N GLU A 97 14.55 -4.59 13.15
CA GLU A 97 14.13 -5.15 14.44
C GLU A 97 12.94 -4.34 14.98
N ALA A 98 11.75 -4.77 14.61
CA ALA A 98 10.48 -4.35 15.17
C ALA A 98 9.91 -5.60 15.85
N ASN A 99 9.54 -5.44 17.11
CA ASN A 99 8.85 -6.39 17.97
C ASN A 99 8.20 -7.55 17.18
N ASP A 100 8.64 -8.80 17.38
CA ASP A 100 8.33 -9.96 16.52
C ASP A 100 6.85 -10.08 16.15
N GLY A 101 5.95 -9.65 17.03
CA GLY A 101 4.51 -9.60 16.80
C GLY A 101 4.07 -8.68 15.66
N VAL A 102 4.67 -7.49 15.51
CA VAL A 102 4.30 -6.53 14.44
C VAL A 102 4.73 -7.05 13.07
N GLN A 103 5.95 -7.59 12.96
CA GLN A 103 6.40 -8.24 11.73
C GLN A 103 5.53 -9.44 11.37
N LEU A 104 5.08 -10.20 12.38
CA LEU A 104 4.17 -11.31 12.15
C LEU A 104 2.83 -10.84 11.57
N VAL A 105 2.24 -9.77 12.13
CA VAL A 105 1.01 -9.16 11.59
C VAL A 105 1.21 -8.76 10.13
N PHE A 106 2.32 -8.09 9.80
CA PHE A 106 2.58 -7.68 8.42
C PHE A 106 2.73 -8.83 7.44
N ARG A 107 3.34 -9.95 7.85
CA ARG A 107 3.38 -11.18 7.03
C ARG A 107 2.00 -11.81 6.84
N ILE A 108 1.15 -11.79 7.87
CA ILE A 108 -0.23 -12.28 7.73
C ILE A 108 -1.03 -11.37 6.79
N MET A 109 -0.82 -10.05 6.85
CA MET A 109 -1.48 -9.13 5.91
C MET A 109 -1.17 -9.44 4.44
N GLU A 110 0.01 -10.00 4.13
CA GLU A 110 0.40 -10.41 2.78
C GLU A 110 -0.40 -11.61 2.23
N THR A 111 -1.09 -12.37 3.09
CA THR A 111 -1.97 -13.47 2.66
C THR A 111 -3.41 -13.02 2.41
N LEU A 112 -3.77 -11.80 2.84
CA LEU A 112 -5.10 -11.25 2.64
C LEU A 112 -5.36 -10.94 1.16
N PRO A 113 -6.63 -11.03 0.71
CA PRO A 113 -7.05 -10.46 -0.57
C PRO A 113 -6.63 -8.99 -0.68
N GLU A 114 -6.20 -8.58 -1.88
CA GLU A 114 -5.62 -7.26 -2.14
C GLU A 114 -6.46 -6.10 -1.57
N GLN A 115 -7.77 -6.10 -1.84
CA GLN A 115 -8.66 -5.05 -1.35
C GLN A 115 -8.75 -5.00 0.18
N GLN A 116 -8.80 -6.16 0.85
CA GLN A 116 -8.81 -6.24 2.31
C GLN A 116 -7.51 -5.74 2.92
N ARG A 117 -6.38 -6.12 2.31
CA ARG A 117 -5.03 -5.67 2.70
C ARG A 117 -4.88 -4.16 2.61
N ILE A 118 -5.29 -3.58 1.48
CA ILE A 118 -5.22 -2.12 1.25
C ILE A 118 -6.11 -1.39 2.25
N ILE A 119 -7.36 -1.84 2.45
CA ILE A 119 -8.27 -1.22 3.41
C ILE A 119 -7.71 -1.27 4.84
N LEU A 120 -7.14 -2.40 5.24
CA LEU A 120 -6.53 -2.56 6.55
C LEU A 120 -5.33 -1.62 6.74
N GLN A 121 -4.46 -1.49 5.72
CA GLN A 121 -3.36 -0.54 5.74
C GLN A 121 -3.87 0.91 5.87
N LEU A 122 -4.85 1.30 5.05
CA LEU A 122 -5.37 2.67 5.04
C LEU A 122 -6.07 3.04 6.34
N ARG A 123 -6.81 2.11 6.95
CA ARG A 123 -7.54 2.39 8.19
C ARG A 123 -6.69 2.21 9.45
N ASP A 124 -6.02 1.08 9.61
CA ASP A 124 -5.42 0.70 10.89
C ASP A 124 -3.96 1.17 11.01
N VAL A 125 -3.30 1.47 9.88
CA VAL A 125 -1.92 2.00 9.87
C VAL A 125 -1.91 3.50 9.54
N GLU A 126 -2.58 3.91 8.47
CA GLU A 126 -2.56 5.30 8.00
C GLU A 126 -3.68 6.18 8.59
N GLN A 127 -4.61 5.58 9.33
CA GLN A 127 -5.67 6.24 10.11
C GLN A 127 -6.66 7.09 9.30
N PHE A 128 -6.89 6.76 8.02
CA PHE A 128 -7.90 7.46 7.22
C PHE A 128 -9.32 7.13 7.66
N GLU A 129 -10.23 8.10 7.50
CA GLU A 129 -11.65 7.90 7.76
C GLU A 129 -12.32 7.01 6.71
N PHE A 130 -13.37 6.28 7.11
CA PHE A 130 -14.10 5.38 6.20
C PHE A 130 -14.58 6.08 4.93
N SER A 131 -15.03 7.32 5.07
CA SER A 131 -15.50 8.17 3.98
C SER A 131 -14.40 8.54 2.99
N GLU A 132 -13.16 8.69 3.47
CA GLU A 132 -11.99 8.98 2.63
C GLU A 132 -11.52 7.72 1.91
N ILE A 133 -11.44 6.60 2.64
CA ILE A 133 -11.07 5.29 2.06
C ILE A 133 -12.07 4.88 0.97
N ALA A 134 -13.37 5.08 1.21
CA ALA A 134 -14.42 4.82 0.23
C ALA A 134 -14.18 5.60 -1.08
N LYS A 135 -13.82 6.89 -0.98
CA LYS A 135 -13.48 7.72 -2.15
C LYS A 135 -12.18 7.27 -2.83
N MET A 136 -11.15 6.93 -2.07
CA MET A 136 -9.86 6.47 -2.61
C MET A 136 -9.98 5.15 -3.38
N LEU A 137 -10.90 4.29 -2.94
CA LEU A 137 -11.09 2.95 -3.50
C LEU A 137 -12.26 2.85 -4.47
N ASP A 138 -12.94 3.96 -4.77
CA ASP A 138 -14.15 4.00 -5.59
C ASP A 138 -15.19 2.98 -5.11
N SER A 139 -15.53 3.05 -3.82
CA SER A 139 -16.39 2.11 -3.12
C SER A 139 -17.33 2.82 -2.14
N THR A 140 -18.16 2.06 -1.42
CA THR A 140 -19.05 2.60 -0.38
C THR A 140 -18.43 2.43 1.01
N GLU A 141 -18.74 3.33 1.95
CA GLU A 141 -18.29 3.18 3.34
C GLU A 141 -18.70 1.84 3.95
N THR A 142 -19.90 1.37 3.62
CA THR A 142 -20.41 0.06 4.05
C THR A 142 -19.52 -1.07 3.55
N ALA A 143 -19.17 -1.06 2.26
CA ALA A 143 -18.27 -2.06 1.69
C ALA A 143 -16.87 -2.00 2.32
N VAL A 144 -16.35 -0.81 2.61
CA VAL A 144 -15.07 -0.63 3.32
C VAL A 144 -15.14 -1.24 4.72
N ARG A 145 -16.18 -0.95 5.50
CA ARG A 145 -16.36 -1.50 6.86
C ARG A 145 -16.46 -3.02 6.86
N VAL A 146 -17.22 -3.60 5.92
CA VAL A 146 -17.36 -5.06 5.79
C VAL A 146 -16.01 -5.71 5.44
N ASN A 147 -15.30 -5.16 4.45
CA ASN A 147 -13.98 -5.69 4.07
C ASN A 147 -12.97 -5.56 5.20
N LEU A 148 -12.96 -4.44 5.94
CA LEU A 148 -12.09 -4.26 7.09
C LEU A 148 -12.38 -5.25 8.20
N SER A 149 -13.66 -5.50 8.50
CA SER A 149 -14.07 -6.50 9.49
C SER A 149 -13.56 -7.89 9.11
N ARG A 150 -13.71 -8.28 7.83
CA ARG A 150 -13.18 -9.56 7.30
C ARG A 150 -11.65 -9.61 7.39
N ALA A 151 -10.96 -8.53 7.02
CA ALA A 151 -9.50 -8.43 7.10
C ALA A 151 -9.00 -8.65 8.54
N ARG A 152 -9.57 -7.93 9.51
CA ARG A 152 -9.22 -8.06 10.93
C ARG A 152 -9.51 -9.44 11.48
N LYS A 153 -10.63 -10.05 11.09
CA LYS A 153 -10.97 -11.42 11.48
C LYS A 153 -9.94 -12.43 10.95
N ALA A 154 -9.59 -12.34 9.67
CA ALA A 154 -8.58 -13.21 9.08
C ALA A 154 -7.21 -13.06 9.75
N VAL A 155 -6.78 -11.82 10.03
CA VAL A 155 -5.52 -11.57 10.76
C VAL A 155 -5.56 -12.18 12.15
N ARG A 156 -6.65 -12.00 12.89
CA ARG A 156 -6.81 -12.56 14.24
C ARG A 156 -6.76 -14.08 14.23
N GLU A 157 -7.46 -14.72 13.30
CA GLU A 157 -7.49 -16.18 13.20
C GLU A 157 -6.10 -16.76 12.90
N GLU A 158 -5.36 -16.14 11.97
CA GLU A 158 -3.98 -16.55 11.66
C GLU A 158 -3.00 -16.31 12.80
N LEU A 159 -3.16 -15.22 13.55
CA LEU A 159 -2.37 -14.97 14.76
C LEU A 159 -2.62 -16.04 15.82
N ILE A 160 -3.89 -16.38 16.09
CA ILE A 160 -4.25 -17.42 17.09
C ILE A 160 -3.67 -18.77 16.66
N LYS A 161 -3.80 -19.15 15.38
CA LYS A 161 -3.21 -20.39 14.87
C LYS A 161 -1.70 -20.40 15.13
N LYS A 162 -0.97 -19.36 14.70
CA LYS A 162 0.48 -19.31 14.83
C LYS A 162 0.96 -19.26 16.28
N HIS A 163 0.20 -18.65 17.18
CA HIS A 163 0.49 -18.70 18.62
C HIS A 163 0.24 -20.10 19.20
N ASN A 164 -0.81 -20.80 18.76
CA ASN A 164 -1.09 -22.18 19.18
C ASN A 164 -0.07 -23.20 18.63
N TYR A 165 0.53 -22.95 17.46
CA TYR A 165 1.53 -23.82 16.82
C TYR A 165 2.99 -23.46 17.15
N GLY A 166 3.25 -22.35 17.85
CA GLY A 166 4.58 -21.89 18.26
C GLY A 166 4.70 -21.82 19.78
N ILE A 167 5.17 -22.93 20.39
CA ILE A 167 5.81 -23.17 21.71
C ILE A 167 5.63 -22.07 22.81
N SER A 168 5.04 -22.37 23.98
CA SER A 168 5.76 -22.80 25.22
C SER A 168 7.28 -22.63 25.27
#